data_AF-A0A957B3K0-F1
#
_entry.id   AF-A0A957B3K0-F1
#
_cell.length_a   1.000
_cell.length_b   1.000
_cell.length_c   1.000
_cell.angle_alpha   90.00
_cell.angle_beta   90.00
_cell.angle_gamma   90.00
#
_symmetry.space_group_name_H-M   'P 1'
#
loop_
_entity.id
_entity.type
_entity.pdbx_description
1 polymer ?
#
loop_
_entity_poly.entity_id
_entity_poly.type
_entity_poly.pdbx_seq_one_letter_code
_entity_poly.pdbx_strand_id
1 'polypeptide(L)'
;MPEYVTFEVENTDDPDVRLLFINQRLTSETEVYETVDDGAVGSPIAQLICLDVGSVAALTIHPDHLVITREPDVDWTLLIDEIRDAIRDFYL
;
A
#
# COMPACT_ATOMS: atom_id res chain seq x y z
N MET A 1 -19.11 16.80 -2.43
CA MET A 1 -19.19 15.36 -2.10
C MET A 1 -17.76 14.93 -1.87
N PRO A 2 -17.38 14.37 -0.72
CA PRO A 2 -16.08 13.72 -0.63
C PRO A 2 -16.11 12.57 -1.64
N GLU A 3 -15.14 12.53 -2.54
CA GLU A 3 -14.95 11.38 -3.41
C GLU A 3 -14.64 10.20 -2.50
N TYR A 4 -15.47 9.14 -2.54
CA TYR A 4 -15.21 7.94 -1.76
C TYR A 4 -14.00 7.25 -2.39
N VAL A 5 -12.89 7.18 -1.64
CA VAL A 5 -11.74 6.35 -2.04
C VAL A 5 -12.22 4.90 -2.09
N THR A 6 -12.10 4.28 -3.25
CA THR A 6 -12.45 2.87 -3.48
C THR A 6 -11.18 2.04 -3.57
N PHE A 7 -11.26 0.82 -3.07
CA PHE A 7 -10.13 -0.11 -3.02
C PHE A 7 -10.56 -1.46 -3.59
N GLU A 8 -9.85 -1.94 -4.59
CA GLU A 8 -10.00 -3.28 -5.16
C GLU A 8 -8.73 -4.09 -4.92
N VAL A 9 -8.88 -5.31 -4.42
CA VAL A 9 -7.75 -6.18 -4.06
C VAL A 9 -7.68 -7.31 -5.06
N GLU A 10 -6.55 -7.46 -5.73
CA GLU A 10 -6.29 -8.59 -6.62
C GLU A 10 -5.18 -9.49 -6.06
N ASN A 11 -5.36 -10.80 -6.23
CA ASN A 11 -4.38 -11.80 -5.87
C ASN A 11 -3.40 -11.98 -7.03
N THR A 12 -2.11 -12.08 -6.73
CA THR A 12 -1.08 -12.45 -7.71
C THR A 12 -0.78 -13.95 -7.64
N ASP A 13 0.12 -14.43 -8.51
CA ASP A 13 0.68 -15.79 -8.43
C ASP A 13 1.43 -16.06 -7.11
N ASP A 14 1.93 -15.02 -6.45
CA ASP A 14 2.63 -15.10 -5.17
C ASP A 14 1.64 -14.92 -3.98
N PRO A 15 1.60 -15.84 -3.00
CA PRO A 15 0.67 -15.75 -1.87
C PRO A 15 0.96 -14.57 -0.92
N ASP A 16 2.20 -14.10 -0.93
CA ASP A 16 2.70 -13.01 -0.08
C ASP A 16 2.70 -11.65 -0.78
N VAL A 17 2.21 -11.60 -2.02
CA VAL A 17 2.09 -10.36 -2.80
C VAL A 17 0.63 -10.11 -3.17
N ARG A 18 0.17 -8.87 -3.03
CA ARG A 18 -1.17 -8.45 -3.50
C ARG A 18 -1.12 -7.11 -4.20
N LEU A 19 -2.05 -6.94 -5.12
CA LEU A 19 -2.29 -5.68 -5.81
C LEU A 19 -3.47 -4.99 -5.15
N LEU A 20 -3.32 -3.70 -4.87
CA LEU A 20 -4.36 -2.85 -4.30
C LEU A 20 -4.63 -1.68 -5.25
N PHE A 21 -5.70 -1.78 -6.02
CA PHE A 21 -6.12 -0.73 -6.96
C PHE A 21 -6.93 0.33 -6.24
N ILE A 22 -6.59 1.59 -6.51
CA ILE A 22 -7.17 2.75 -5.85
C ILE A 22 -7.64 3.72 -6.93
N ASN A 23 -8.84 4.26 -6.78
CA ASN A 23 -9.38 5.19 -7.78
C ASN A 23 -8.71 6.59 -7.77
N GLN A 24 -7.78 6.81 -6.85
CA GLN A 24 -7.00 8.04 -6.71
C GLN A 24 -5.59 7.84 -7.22
N ARG A 25 -5.01 8.92 -7.77
CA ARG A 25 -3.61 8.90 -8.19
C ARG A 25 -2.69 8.94 -6.97
N LEU A 26 -1.91 7.88 -6.79
CA LEU A 26 -1.00 7.71 -5.65
C LEU A 26 0.33 8.44 -5.90
N THR A 27 0.91 8.22 -7.06
CA THR A 27 2.22 8.79 -7.42
C THR A 27 2.25 9.24 -8.88
N SER A 28 3.27 10.03 -9.21
CA SER A 28 3.49 10.49 -10.59
C SER A 28 4.20 9.44 -11.44
N GLU A 29 5.15 8.72 -10.83
CA GLU A 29 6.01 7.72 -11.47
C GLU A 29 6.08 6.49 -10.56
N THR A 30 6.37 5.31 -11.12
CA THR A 30 6.46 4.10 -10.30
C THR A 30 7.64 4.16 -9.35
N GLU A 31 7.38 3.90 -8.07
CA GLU A 31 8.38 3.87 -7.00
C GLU A 31 8.48 2.45 -6.44
N VAL A 32 9.70 1.93 -6.31
CA VAL A 32 9.95 0.55 -5.84
C VAL A 32 10.77 0.63 -4.57
N TYR A 33 10.24 0.07 -3.49
CA TYR A 33 10.85 0.01 -2.17
C TYR A 33 11.03 -1.46 -1.79
N GLU A 34 12.26 -1.95 -1.83
CA GLU A 34 12.57 -3.36 -1.53
C GLU A 34 12.46 -3.68 -0.04
N THR A 35 12.48 -2.66 0.82
CA THR A 35 12.40 -2.81 2.27
C THR A 35 11.60 -1.68 2.91
N VAL A 36 11.09 -1.92 4.11
CA VAL A 36 10.41 -0.92 4.95
C VAL A 36 11.28 0.30 5.23
N ASP A 37 12.58 0.10 5.47
CA ASP A 37 13.52 1.19 5.76
C ASP A 37 13.65 2.15 4.56
N ASP A 38 13.65 1.60 3.34
CA ASP A 38 13.67 2.38 2.11
C ASP A 38 12.36 3.17 1.94
N GLY A 39 11.21 2.53 2.20
CA GLY A 39 9.89 3.19 2.17
C GLY A 39 9.71 4.26 3.26
N ALA A 40 10.35 4.07 4.42
CA ALA A 40 10.34 5.01 5.54
C ALA A 40 11.05 6.34 5.24
N VAL A 41 11.92 6.39 4.23
CA VAL A 41 12.55 7.62 3.73
C VAL A 41 12.05 8.03 2.35
N GLY A 42 11.08 7.28 1.80
CA GLY A 42 10.52 7.46 0.47
C GLY A 42 9.48 8.57 0.36
N SER A 43 8.54 8.44 -0.59
CA SER A 43 7.43 9.37 -0.75
C SER A 43 6.46 9.35 0.45
N PRO A 44 5.61 10.37 0.63
CA PRO A 44 4.69 10.43 1.77
C PRO A 44 3.78 9.21 1.89
N ILE A 45 3.33 8.64 0.76
CA ILE A 45 2.53 7.41 0.74
C ILE A 45 3.40 6.21 1.15
N ALA A 46 4.65 6.13 0.67
CA ALA A 46 5.57 5.07 1.08
C ALA A 46 5.82 5.11 2.59
N GLN A 47 6.08 6.30 3.13
CA GLN A 47 6.27 6.52 4.57
C GLN A 47 5.02 6.14 5.35
N LEU A 48 3.84 6.57 4.90
CA LEU A 48 2.57 6.20 5.52
C LEU A 48 2.39 4.68 5.59
N ILE A 49 2.60 3.97 4.49
CA ILE A 49 2.45 2.51 4.50
C ILE A 49 3.56 1.85 5.32
N CYS A 50 4.82 2.22 5.17
CA CYS A 50 5.92 1.56 5.85
C CYS A 50 6.06 1.91 7.34
N LEU A 51 5.58 3.08 7.77
CA LEU A 51 5.67 3.52 9.16
C LEU A 51 4.37 3.26 9.94
N ASP A 52 3.21 3.45 9.30
CA ASP A 52 1.90 3.33 9.96
C ASP A 52 1.34 1.92 9.83
N VAL A 53 1.59 1.24 8.70
CA VAL A 53 1.22 -0.16 8.49
C VAL A 53 2.40 -1.06 8.85
N GLY A 54 2.46 -1.46 10.12
CA GLY A 54 3.36 -2.53 10.54
C GLY A 54 3.07 -3.80 9.72
N SER A 55 4.11 -4.56 9.35
CA SER A 55 4.00 -5.86 8.66
C SER A 55 3.99 -5.87 7.12
N VAL A 56 4.32 -4.76 6.47
CA VAL A 56 4.76 -4.77 5.06
C VAL A 56 6.24 -5.15 5.00
N ALA A 57 6.63 -6.04 4.09
CA ALA A 57 8.03 -6.38 3.85
C ALA A 57 8.64 -5.53 2.73
N ALA A 58 7.90 -5.35 1.63
CA ALA A 58 8.29 -4.54 0.48
C ALA A 58 7.06 -3.87 -0.14
N LEU A 59 7.28 -2.74 -0.80
CA LEU A 59 6.22 -1.88 -1.34
C LEU A 59 6.61 -1.40 -2.73
N THR A 60 5.70 -1.53 -3.70
CA THR A 60 5.80 -0.82 -4.97
C THR A 60 4.57 0.06 -5.14
N ILE A 61 4.78 1.31 -5.50
CA ILE A 61 3.72 2.29 -5.70
C ILE A 61 3.65 2.60 -7.19
N HIS A 62 2.55 2.19 -7.83
CA HIS A 62 2.19 2.62 -9.17
C HIS A 62 1.21 3.80 -9.10
N PRO A 63 1.02 4.54 -10.20
CA PRO A 63 0.10 5.68 -10.22
C PRO A 63 -1.34 5.32 -9.82
N ASP A 64 -1.80 4.11 -10.16
CA ASP A 64 -3.18 3.63 -9.97
C ASP A 64 -3.34 2.47 -8.97
N HIS A 65 -2.24 1.85 -8.54
CA HIS A 65 -2.29 0.72 -7.61
C HIS A 65 -1.03 0.57 -6.76
N LEU A 66 -1.14 -0.16 -5.67
CA LEU A 66 -0.04 -0.57 -4.81
C LEU A 66 0.25 -2.05 -5.04
N VAL A 67 1.53 -2.42 -5.08
CA VAL A 67 1.97 -3.81 -4.94
C VAL A 67 2.54 -3.96 -3.55
N ILE A 68 1.85 -4.72 -2.71
CA ILE A 68 2.23 -4.94 -1.32
C ILE A 68 2.81 -6.33 -1.21
N THR A 69 3.99 -6.43 -0.63
CA THR A 69 4.55 -7.69 -0.16
C THR A 69 4.46 -7.68 1.36
N ARG A 70 3.73 -8.63 1.95
CA ARG A 70 3.60 -8.73 3.41
C ARG A 70 4.74 -9.54 4.02
N GLU A 71 4.98 -9.37 5.31
CA GLU A 71 5.81 -10.33 6.06
C GLU A 71 5.12 -11.71 6.15
N PRO A 72 5.92 -12.80 6.26
CA PRO A 72 5.37 -14.12 6.54
C PRO A 72 4.56 -14.09 7.86
N ASP A 73 3.47 -14.86 7.92
CA ASP A 73 2.55 -14.96 9.07
C ASP A 73 1.61 -13.77 9.34
N VAL A 74 1.59 -12.76 8.46
CA VAL A 74 0.69 -11.59 8.58
C VAL A 74 -0.68 -11.85 7.94
N ASP A 75 -1.78 -11.51 8.61
CA ASP A 75 -3.12 -11.67 8.02
C ASP A 75 -3.40 -10.57 6.98
N TRP A 76 -3.72 -10.97 5.75
CA TRP A 76 -4.06 -10.04 4.67
C TRP A 76 -5.28 -9.18 5.01
N THR A 77 -6.26 -9.71 5.73
CA THR A 77 -7.47 -8.96 6.07
C THR A 77 -7.13 -7.77 6.96
N LEU A 78 -6.28 -7.98 7.96
CA LEU A 78 -5.81 -6.93 8.86
C LEU A 78 -4.95 -5.92 8.11
N LEU A 79 -3.97 -6.41 7.34
CA LEU A 79 -3.05 -5.56 6.60
C LEU A 79 -3.79 -4.66 5.60
N ILE A 80 -4.76 -5.19 4.86
CA ILE A 80 -5.55 -4.40 3.92
C ILE A 80 -6.43 -3.39 4.64
N ASP A 81 -7.01 -3.72 5.80
CA ASP A 81 -7.83 -2.79 6.58
C ASP A 81 -7.00 -1.59 7.07
N GLU A 82 -5.79 -1.85 7.57
CA GLU A 82 -4.85 -0.79 7.99
C GLU A 82 -4.40 0.08 6.82
N ILE A 83 -4.03 -0.51 5.68
CA ILE A 83 -3.68 0.24 4.47
C ILE A 83 -4.85 1.12 4.00
N ARG A 84 -6.08 0.59 4.05
CA ARG A 84 -7.28 1.34 3.66
C ARG A 84 -7.52 2.54 4.56
N ASP A 85 -7.39 2.36 5.87
CA ASP A 85 -7.60 3.45 6.84
C ASP A 85 -6.53 4.52 6.68
N ALA A 86 -5.26 4.13 6.59
CA ALA A 86 -4.13 5.03 6.37
C ALA A 86 -4.29 5.85 5.07
N ILE A 87 -4.55 5.18 3.94
CA ILE A 87 -4.74 5.88 2.66
C ILE A 87 -5.97 6.79 2.71
N ARG A 88 -7.04 6.36 3.34
CA ARG A 88 -8.25 7.18 3.48
C ARG A 88 -7.98 8.44 4.30
N ASP A 89 -7.24 8.33 5.40
CA ASP A 89 -6.83 9.47 6.22
C ASP A 89 -5.95 10.45 5.43
N PHE A 90 -5.02 9.92 4.61
CA PHE A 90 -4.14 10.74 3.77
C PHE A 90 -4.88 11.62 2.75
N TYR A 91 -6.04 11.19 2.25
CA TYR A 91 -6.84 11.94 1.27
C TYR A 91 -8.02 12.73 1.88
N LEU A 92 -8.22 12.69 3.21
CA LEU A 92 -9.34 13.34 3.90
C LEU A 92 -8.99 14.76 4.37
#